data_AF-A0A839TG43-F1
#
_entry.id   AF-A0A839TG43-F1
#
_cell.length_a   1.000
_cell.length_b   1.000
_cell.length_c   1.000
_cell.angle_alpha   90.00
_cell.angle_beta   90.00
_cell.angle_gamma   90.00
#
_symmetry.space_group_name_H-M   'P 1'
#
loop_
_entity.id
_entity.type
_entity.pdbx_description
1 polymer ?
#
loop_
_entity_poly.entity_id
_entity_poly.type
_entity_poly.pdbx_seq_one_letter_code
_entity_poly.pdbx_strand_id
1 'polypeptide(L)'
;MRRRFWVVWILLLMLAFSLGTSCLAVEADHPDEDSRELQYQDMLMLFLLPYIEERLPDIYGPLLTVTPLLYPYMAEVRIMRMY
;
A
#
# COMPACT_ATOMS: atom_id res chain seq x y z
N MET A 1 -9.47 -24.76 53.62
CA MET A 1 -9.38 -25.28 52.24
C MET A 1 -10.15 -24.44 51.20
N ARG A 2 -11.34 -23.90 51.52
CA ARG A 2 -12.21 -23.13 50.61
C ARG A 2 -11.57 -21.90 49.94
N ARG A 3 -10.72 -21.13 50.64
CA ARG A 3 -10.05 -19.93 50.07
C ARG A 3 -8.96 -20.26 49.05
N ARG A 4 -8.26 -21.39 49.20
CA ARG A 4 -7.21 -21.83 48.26
C ARG A 4 -7.81 -22.26 46.92
N PHE A 5 -8.99 -22.90 46.96
CA PHE A 5 -9.75 -23.24 45.75
C PHE A 5 -10.17 -21.99 44.97
N TRP A 6 -10.64 -20.93 45.64
CA TRP A 6 -11.04 -19.69 44.98
C TRP A 6 -9.90 -19.02 44.20
N VAL A 7 -8.68 -19.05 44.74
CA VAL A 7 -7.50 -18.49 44.05
C VAL A 7 -7.19 -19.28 42.78
N VAL A 8 -7.25 -20.62 42.84
CA VAL A 8 -7.02 -21.48 41.66
C VAL A 8 -8.07 -21.23 40.58
N TRP A 9 -9.33 -21.05 40.98
CA TRP A 9 -10.43 -20.74 40.04
C TRP A 9 -10.26 -19.38 39.35
N ILE A 10 -9.85 -18.35 40.10
CA ILE A 10 -9.58 -17.02 39.52
C ILE A 10 -8.40 -17.09 38.54
N LEU A 11 -7.36 -17.84 38.88
CA LEU A 11 -6.17 -17.99 38.04
C LEU A 11 -6.47 -18.75 36.75
N LEU A 12 -7.33 -19.77 36.81
CA LEU A 12 -7.78 -20.55 35.66
C LEU A 12 -8.69 -19.72 34.74
N LEU A 13 -9.52 -18.84 35.31
CA LEU A 13 -10.37 -17.92 34.54
C LEU A 13 -9.54 -16.87 33.79
N MET A 14 -8.49 -16.34 34.43
CA MET A 14 -7.55 -15.42 33.76
C MET A 14 -6.78 -16.09 32.61
N LEU A 15 -6.38 -17.35 32.80
CA LEU A 15 -5.72 -18.13 31.75
C LEU A 15 -6.65 -18.39 30.56
N ALA A 16 -7.91 -18.73 30.81
CA ALA A 16 -8.92 -18.92 29.77
C ALA A 16 -9.19 -17.64 28.97
N PHE A 17 -9.18 -16.47 29.64
CA PHE A 17 -9.36 -15.18 28.97
C PHE A 17 -8.19 -14.83 28.03
N SER A 18 -6.96 -15.22 28.39
CA SER A 18 -5.77 -14.97 27.56
C SER A 18 -5.71 -15.83 26.28
N LEU A 19 -6.46 -16.93 26.21
CA LEU A 19 -6.51 -17.81 25.04
C LEU A 19 -7.44 -17.29 23.93
N GLY A 20 -8.22 -16.23 24.19
CA GLY A 20 -9.24 -15.71 23.28
C GLY A 20 -8.78 -14.65 22.27
N THR A 21 -7.50 -14.29 22.23
CA THR A 21 -7.00 -13.33 21.23
C THR A 21 -6.67 -14.04 19.93
N SER A 22 -7.70 -14.39 19.16
CA SER A 22 -7.54 -14.65 17.73
C SER A 22 -7.26 -13.31 17.06
N CYS A 23 -6.05 -13.10 16.52
CA CYS A 23 -5.88 -12.01 15.58
C CYS A 23 -6.66 -12.39 14.31
N LEU A 24 -7.63 -11.55 13.93
CA LEU A 24 -8.18 -11.60 12.58
C LEU A 24 -7.13 -10.97 11.68
N ALA A 25 -6.10 -11.76 11.32
CA ALA A 25 -5.34 -11.44 10.12
C ALA A 25 -6.36 -11.56 8.98
N VAL A 26 -6.78 -10.41 8.43
CA VAL A 26 -7.45 -10.36 7.15
C VAL A 26 -6.58 -11.19 6.22
N GLU A 27 -7.12 -12.32 5.79
CA GLU A 27 -6.56 -13.16 4.73
C GLU A 27 -6.18 -12.17 3.63
N ALA A 28 -4.89 -12.01 3.37
CA ALA A 28 -4.40 -11.08 2.37
C ALA A 28 -4.95 -11.60 1.05
N ASP A 29 -6.12 -11.07 0.68
CA ASP A 29 -6.79 -11.30 -0.58
C ASP A 29 -5.69 -11.14 -1.62
N HIS A 30 -5.56 -12.16 -2.46
CA HIS A 30 -4.48 -12.25 -3.45
C HIS A 30 -4.34 -10.85 -4.09
N PRO A 31 -3.15 -10.22 -4.07
CA PRO A 31 -3.04 -8.84 -4.50
C PRO A 31 -3.66 -8.75 -5.89
N ASP A 32 -4.75 -7.98 -5.98
CA ASP A 32 -5.54 -7.85 -7.21
C ASP A 32 -4.58 -7.71 -8.39
N GLU A 33 -4.81 -8.40 -9.51
CA GLU A 33 -3.88 -8.33 -10.66
C GLU A 33 -3.58 -6.88 -11.07
N ASP A 34 -4.57 -6.00 -10.89
CA ASP A 34 -4.50 -4.54 -11.03
C ASP A 34 -3.43 -3.88 -10.12
N SER A 35 -3.27 -4.39 -8.89
CA SER A 35 -2.23 -3.93 -7.94
C SER A 35 -0.81 -4.20 -8.44
N ARG A 36 -0.59 -5.33 -9.15
CA ARG A 36 0.72 -5.64 -9.73
C ARG A 36 1.03 -4.79 -10.95
N GLU A 37 0.03 -4.56 -11.80
CA GLU A 37 0.16 -3.69 -12.97
C GLU A 37 0.46 -2.25 -12.56
N LEU A 38 -0.26 -1.71 -11.57
CA LEU A 38 0.06 -0.41 -10.96
C LEU A 38 1.48 -0.36 -10.39
N GLN A 39 1.92 -1.41 -9.71
CA GLN A 39 3.27 -1.47 -9.15
C GLN A 39 4.34 -1.38 -10.25
N TYR A 40 4.15 -2.11 -11.36
CA TYR A 40 5.09 -2.05 -12.49
C TYR A 40 5.07 -0.69 -13.17
N GLN A 41 3.89 -0.08 -13.31
CA GLN A 41 3.77 1.27 -13.83
C GLN A 41 4.51 2.28 -12.95
N ASP A 42 4.34 2.22 -11.63
CA ASP A 42 5.04 3.10 -10.70
C ASP A 42 6.56 2.91 -10.78
N MET A 43 7.04 1.66 -10.86
CA MET A 43 8.46 1.37 -11.04
C MET A 43 9.03 1.96 -12.34
N LEU A 44 8.30 1.83 -13.45
CA LEU A 44 8.68 2.40 -14.73
C LEU A 44 8.67 3.93 -14.69
N MET A 45 7.64 4.53 -14.10
CA MET A 45 7.55 5.98 -13.93
C MET A 45 8.72 6.50 -13.11
N LEU A 46 9.06 5.88 -11.98
CA LEU A 46 10.21 6.25 -11.15
C LEU A 46 11.53 6.19 -11.93
N PHE A 47 11.70 5.19 -12.80
CA PHE A 47 12.89 5.08 -13.65
C PHE A 47 12.96 6.19 -14.71
N LEU A 48 11.83 6.55 -15.31
CA LEU A 48 11.75 7.54 -16.38
C LEU A 48 11.68 8.99 -15.89
N LEU A 49 11.23 9.20 -14.65
CA LEU A 49 10.93 10.52 -14.08
C LEU A 49 12.08 11.53 -14.23
N PRO A 50 13.35 11.20 -13.96
CA PRO A 50 14.44 12.17 -14.08
C PRO A 50 14.60 12.72 -15.50
N TYR A 51 14.43 11.87 -16.50
CA TYR A 51 14.52 12.25 -17.91
C TYR A 51 13.31 13.08 -18.36
N ILE A 52 12.13 12.78 -17.82
CA ILE A 52 10.90 13.54 -18.08
C ILE A 52 11.04 14.93 -17.46
N GLU A 53 11.43 15.02 -16.19
CA GLU A 53 11.63 16.27 -15.46
C GLU A 53 12.67 17.17 -16.12
N GLU A 54 13.76 16.60 -16.65
CA GLU A 54 14.78 17.36 -17.40
C GLU A 54 14.18 18.05 -18.65
N ARG A 55 13.22 17.42 -19.32
CA ARG A 55 12.61 17.92 -20.56
C ARG A 55 11.38 18.79 -20.35
N LEU A 56 10.78 18.76 -19.17
CA LEU A 56 9.57 19.51 -18.86
C LEU A 56 9.71 21.03 -19.07
N PRO A 57 10.80 21.70 -18.63
CA PRO A 57 10.98 23.14 -18.84
C PRO A 57 11.03 23.53 -20.33
N ASP A 58 11.67 22.70 -21.16
CA ASP A 58 11.80 22.98 -22.59
C ASP A 58 10.45 22.90 -23.30
N ILE A 59 9.62 21.92 -22.91
CA ILE A 59 8.29 21.70 -23.51
C ILE A 59 7.27 22.72 -23.01
N TYR A 60 7.23 22.97 -21.70
CA TYR A 60 6.21 23.79 -21.07
C TYR A 60 6.60 25.24 -20.83
N GLY A 61 7.89 25.59 -20.88
CA GLY A 61 8.38 26.96 -20.68
C GLY A 61 7.74 28.01 -21.59
N PRO A 62 7.40 27.71 -22.86
CA PRO A 62 6.65 28.64 -23.70
C PRO A 62 5.17 28.82 -23.29
N LEU A 63 4.60 27.88 -22.54
CA LEU A 63 3.17 27.85 -22.20
C LEU A 63 2.89 28.27 -20.75
N LEU A 64 3.79 27.95 -19.83
CA LEU A 64 3.60 28.10 -18.39
C LEU A 64 4.71 28.95 -17.78
N THR A 65 4.34 29.82 -16.85
CA THR A 65 5.31 30.65 -16.09
C THR A 65 6.15 29.82 -15.12
N VAL A 66 5.65 28.64 -14.74
CA VAL A 66 6.30 27.71 -13.81
C VAL A 66 6.25 26.31 -14.41
N THR A 67 7.38 25.61 -14.38
CA THR A 67 7.46 24.22 -14.82
C THR A 67 6.56 23.34 -13.95
N PRO A 68 5.68 22.52 -14.53
CA PRO A 68 4.86 21.62 -13.75
C PRO A 68 5.70 20.54 -13.07
N LEU A 69 5.21 20.04 -11.93
CA LEU A 69 5.77 18.86 -11.26
C LEU A 69 5.01 17.63 -11.70
N LEU A 70 5.71 16.51 -11.88
CA LEU A 70 5.11 15.24 -12.26
C LEU A 70 5.35 14.20 -11.17
N TYR A 71 4.31 13.46 -10.82
CA TYR A 71 4.42 12.31 -9.92
C TYR A 71 3.92 11.04 -10.65
N PRO A 72 4.41 9.84 -10.29
CA PRO A 72 4.02 8.58 -10.94
C PRO A 72 2.51 8.39 -11.09
N TYR A 73 1.75 8.68 -10.04
CA TYR A 73 0.28 8.57 -10.03
C TYR A 73 -0.45 9.59 -10.90
N MET A 74 0.22 10.62 -11.42
CA MET A 74 -0.39 11.62 -12.31
C MET A 74 -0.40 11.18 -13.77
N ALA A 75 0.32 10.11 -14.12
CA ALA A 75 0.40 9.58 -15.46
C ALA A 75 -0.18 8.17 -15.50
N GLU A 76 -1.15 7.93 -16.39
CA GLU A 76 -1.75 6.61 -16.61
C GLU A 76 -1.28 6.03 -17.95
N VAL A 77 -0.59 4.90 -17.91
CA VAL A 77 -0.14 4.20 -19.13
C VAL A 77 -1.26 3.28 -19.59
N ARG A 78 -1.97 3.65 -20.65
CA ARG A 78 -2.99 2.79 -21.27
C ARG A 78 -2.38 1.98 -22.42
N ILE A 79 -2.59 0.66 -22.40
CA ILE A 79 -2.25 -0.20 -23.54
C ILE A 79 -3.19 0.13 -24.69
N MET A 80 -2.66 0.75 -25.75
CA MET A 80 -3.42 0.97 -26.98
C MET A 80 -3.39 -0.32 -27.80
N ARG A 81 -4.48 -1.08 -27.77
CA ARG A 81 -4.66 -2.25 -28.64
C ARG A 81 -4.81 -1.76 -30.08
N MET A 82 -3.74 -1.83 -30.87
CA MET A 82 -3.84 -1.64 -32.32
C MET A 82 -4.45 -2.90 -32.92
N TYR A 83 -5.61 -2.74 -33.55
CA TYR A 83 -6.25 -3.75 -34.39
C TYR A 83 -5.63 -3.77 -35.78
#